data_AF-A0A1V9ZKB8-F1
#
_entry.id   AF-A0A1V9ZKB8-F1
#
_cell.length_a   1.000
_cell.length_b   1.000
_cell.length_c   1.000
_cell.angle_alpha   90.00
_cell.angle_beta   90.00
_cell.angle_gamma   90.00
#
_symmetry.space_group_name_H-M   'P 1'
#
loop_
_entity.id
_entity.type
_entity.pdbx_description
1 polymer ?
#
loop_
_entity_poly.entity_id
_entity_poly.type
_entity_poly.pdbx_seq_one_letter_code
_entity_poly.pdbx_strand_id
1 'polypeptide(L)'
;MNVVTLQQWLLFEADVALYLAAGLSFSIVSGFLSWCLLVTRSFKPMNDGHQDVVLPSPAHGLNLHDASVTLTQVQLLGEDAKETFASYTITLTWGSKLDSHSKLLRKRYSEFAALAVAIKTEAKDRAAVPALPSKSLIRLLNPAYLEKRRQGLELFMHQVASNPKLANLPSVRQFCALP
;
A
#
# COMPACT_ATOMS: atom_id res chain seq x y z
N MET A 1 -64.40 18.73 11.58
CA MET A 1 -63.21 17.87 11.34
C MET A 1 -62.27 18.10 12.50
N ASN A 2 -62.02 17.05 13.29
CA ASN A 2 -61.42 17.17 14.61
C ASN A 2 -59.91 17.44 14.50
N VAL A 3 -59.44 18.54 15.06
CA VAL A 3 -58.02 18.95 15.09
C VAL A 3 -57.08 17.87 15.65
N VAL A 4 -57.60 17.00 16.52
CA VAL A 4 -56.87 15.87 17.11
C VAL A 4 -56.44 14.84 16.06
N THR A 5 -57.28 14.57 15.04
CA THR A 5 -56.96 13.55 14.04
C THR A 5 -55.90 14.02 13.04
N LEU A 6 -55.82 15.34 12.77
CA LEU A 6 -54.78 15.90 11.89
C LEU A 6 -53.41 15.91 12.56
N GLN A 7 -53.35 16.21 13.86
CA GLN A 7 -52.10 16.18 14.61
C GLN A 7 -51.53 14.76 14.74
N GLN A 8 -52.41 13.76 14.92
CA GLN A 8 -52.02 12.35 14.99
C GLN A 8 -51.51 11.81 13.65
N TRP A 9 -52.06 12.31 12.53
CA TRP A 9 -51.64 11.93 11.18
C TRP A 9 -50.26 12.51 10.82
N LEU A 10 -50.02 13.78 11.18
CA LEU A 10 -48.73 14.44 10.95
C LEU A 10 -47.59 13.80 11.76
N LEU A 11 -47.87 13.35 12.99
CA LEU A 11 -46.87 12.62 13.80
C LEU A 11 -46.51 11.26 13.19
N PHE A 12 -47.50 10.55 12.64
CA PHE A 12 -47.26 9.28 11.94
C PHE A 12 -46.41 9.46 10.67
N GLU A 13 -46.67 10.52 9.90
CA GLU A 13 -45.91 10.84 8.68
C GLU A 13 -44.44 11.20 8.99
N ALA A 14 -44.21 11.94 10.09
CA ALA A 14 -42.86 12.29 10.55
C ALA A 14 -42.06 11.07 11.04
N ASP A 15 -42.68 10.17 11.81
CA ASP A 15 -42.03 8.94 12.28
C ASP A 15 -41.66 8.02 11.09
N VAL A 16 -42.56 7.85 10.12
CA VAL A 16 -42.27 7.05 8.91
C VAL A 16 -41.12 7.64 8.11
N ALA A 17 -41.09 8.97 7.91
CA ALA A 17 -40.00 9.64 7.22
C ALA A 17 -38.65 9.46 7.96
N LEU A 18 -38.67 9.53 9.30
CA LEU A 18 -37.49 9.33 10.13
C LEU A 18 -36.95 7.89 10.03
N TYR A 19 -37.83 6.89 10.04
CA TYR A 19 -37.45 5.48 9.85
C TYR A 19 -36.89 5.20 8.46
N LEU A 20 -37.43 5.82 7.40
CA LEU A 20 -36.90 5.70 6.04
C LEU A 20 -35.51 6.34 5.90
N ALA A 21 -35.32 7.53 6.47
CA ALA A 21 -34.02 8.21 6.48
C ALA A 21 -32.96 7.43 7.28
N ALA A 22 -33.34 6.90 8.45
CA ALA A 22 -32.48 6.04 9.24
C ALA A 22 -32.11 4.75 8.48
N GLY A 23 -33.09 4.08 7.87
CA GLY A 23 -32.87 2.86 7.08
C GLY A 23 -31.90 3.05 5.92
N LEU A 24 -32.02 4.16 5.16
CA LEU A 24 -31.11 4.49 4.07
C LEU A 24 -29.67 4.75 4.57
N SER A 25 -29.51 5.42 5.71
CA SER A 25 -28.17 5.67 6.28
C SER A 25 -27.47 4.39 6.75
N PHE A 26 -28.20 3.46 7.38
CA PHE A 26 -27.63 2.17 7.79
C PHE A 26 -27.21 1.31 6.59
N SER A 27 -27.95 1.35 5.49
CA SER A 27 -27.59 0.62 4.26
C SER A 27 -26.31 1.16 3.62
N ILE A 28 -26.12 2.48 3.60
CA ILE A 28 -24.91 3.11 3.03
C ILE A 28 -23.69 2.78 3.91
N VAL A 29 -23.83 2.89 5.23
CA VAL A 29 -22.73 2.60 6.17
C VAL A 29 -22.38 1.11 6.17
N SER A 30 -23.37 0.22 6.14
CA SER A 30 -23.15 -1.23 6.02
C SER A 30 -22.52 -1.60 4.68
N GLY A 31 -22.99 -0.99 3.58
CA GLY A 31 -22.40 -1.15 2.26
C GLY A 31 -20.95 -0.66 2.21
N PHE A 32 -20.65 0.48 2.84
CA PHE A 32 -19.29 1.02 2.92
C PHE A 32 -18.39 0.17 3.81
N LEU A 33 -18.86 -0.29 4.98
CA LEU A 33 -18.10 -1.19 5.85
C LEU A 33 -17.87 -2.55 5.17
N SER A 34 -18.88 -3.09 4.50
CA SER A 34 -18.75 -4.33 3.71
C SER A 34 -17.79 -4.15 2.55
N TRP A 35 -17.84 -3.01 1.85
CA TRP A 35 -16.87 -2.66 0.79
C TRP A 35 -15.47 -2.46 1.36
N CYS A 36 -15.31 -1.80 2.50
CA CYS A 36 -14.03 -1.65 3.18
C CYS A 36 -13.46 -3.01 3.59
N LEU A 37 -14.28 -3.89 4.16
CA LEU A 37 -13.86 -5.24 4.54
C LEU A 37 -13.52 -6.09 3.31
N LEU A 38 -14.31 -6.01 2.23
CA LEU A 38 -14.04 -6.72 0.97
C LEU A 38 -12.80 -6.17 0.26
N VAL A 39 -12.56 -4.86 0.25
CA VAL A 39 -11.33 -4.26 -0.28
C VAL A 39 -10.10 -4.71 0.53
N THR A 40 -10.22 -4.86 1.86
CA THR A 40 -9.13 -5.39 2.68
C THR A 40 -8.91 -6.90 2.50
N ARG A 41 -9.93 -7.67 2.11
CA ARG A 41 -9.85 -9.12 1.86
C ARG A 41 -9.51 -9.49 0.42
N SER A 42 -9.88 -8.66 -0.54
CA SER A 42 -9.71 -8.93 -1.96
C SER A 42 -8.34 -8.52 -2.50
N PHE A 43 -7.38 -8.24 -1.61
CA PHE A 43 -5.97 -8.25 -1.97
C PHE A 43 -5.51 -9.70 -2.11
N LYS A 44 -6.04 -10.37 -3.14
CA LYS A 44 -5.35 -11.50 -3.75
C LYS A 44 -3.97 -10.95 -4.14
N PRO A 45 -2.85 -11.58 -3.76
CA PRO A 45 -1.55 -11.19 -4.30
C PRO A 45 -1.68 -11.32 -5.82
N MET A 46 -1.81 -10.17 -6.47
CA MET A 46 -1.96 -10.08 -7.90
C MET A 46 -0.58 -10.38 -8.44
N ASN A 47 -0.44 -11.63 -8.89
CA ASN A 47 0.66 -12.10 -9.70
C ASN A 47 0.56 -11.38 -11.05
N ASP A 48 0.86 -10.08 -11.06
CA ASP A 48 1.15 -9.35 -12.29
C ASP A 48 2.50 -9.91 -12.77
N GLY A 49 2.43 -10.74 -13.81
CA GLY A 49 3.61 -11.17 -14.54
C GLY A 49 4.33 -9.94 -15.05
N HIS A 50 5.44 -9.58 -14.39
CA HIS A 50 6.35 -8.55 -14.88
C HIS A 50 7.77 -9.09 -14.78
N GLN A 51 8.20 -9.61 -15.93
CA GLN A 51 9.53 -10.05 -16.38
C GLN A 51 10.68 -9.97 -15.36
N ASP A 52 11.12 -11.17 -14.98
CA ASP A 52 12.48 -11.43 -14.50
C ASP A 52 13.48 -11.03 -15.60
N VAL A 53 14.11 -9.86 -15.45
CA VAL A 53 15.38 -9.62 -16.13
C VAL A 53 16.43 -10.41 -15.35
N VAL A 54 16.66 -11.64 -15.81
CA VAL A 54 17.70 -12.55 -15.32
C VAL A 54 19.08 -11.94 -15.56
N LEU A 55 19.83 -11.70 -14.47
CA LEU A 55 21.29 -11.64 -14.45
C LEU A 55 21.79 -12.61 -13.36
N PRO A 56 23.01 -13.18 -13.50
CA PRO A 56 23.32 -14.54 -13.06
C PRO A 56 23.24 -14.68 -11.54
N SER A 57 22.58 -15.76 -11.14
CA SER A 57 22.64 -16.33 -9.79
C SER A 57 24.09 -16.75 -9.47
N PRO A 58 24.59 -16.38 -8.28
CA PRO A 58 25.35 -17.34 -7.51
C PRO A 58 24.77 -17.53 -6.10
N ALA A 59 24.92 -18.77 -5.64
CA ALA A 59 24.36 -19.40 -4.45
C ALA A 59 24.86 -18.86 -3.09
N HIS A 60 25.16 -17.57 -2.96
CA HIS A 60 25.61 -16.98 -1.70
C HIS A 60 24.46 -16.20 -1.08
N GLY A 61 24.09 -16.56 0.16
CA GLY A 61 22.92 -16.05 0.86
C GLY A 61 22.78 -14.53 0.75
N LEU A 62 21.89 -14.08 -0.14
CA LEU A 62 21.62 -12.67 -0.39
C LEU A 62 20.78 -12.12 0.76
N ASN A 63 21.47 -11.79 1.85
CA ASN A 63 20.85 -11.12 2.96
C ASN A 63 20.52 -9.68 2.57
N LEU A 64 19.30 -9.24 2.84
CA LEU A 64 18.86 -7.89 2.49
C LEU A 64 19.63 -6.81 3.26
N HIS A 65 20.17 -7.12 4.44
CA HIS A 65 20.92 -6.16 5.25
C HIS A 65 22.32 -5.81 4.71
N ASP A 66 22.83 -6.60 3.78
CA ASP A 66 24.08 -6.32 3.06
C ASP A 66 23.83 -5.61 1.72
N ALA A 67 22.56 -5.34 1.37
CA ALA A 67 22.18 -4.69 0.13
C ALA A 67 22.21 -3.17 0.27
N SER A 68 22.80 -2.49 -0.72
CA SER A 68 22.51 -1.07 -0.95
C SER A 68 21.20 -0.93 -1.72
N VAL A 69 20.34 -0.02 -1.26
CA VAL A 69 19.01 0.22 -1.83
C VAL A 69 19.00 1.56 -2.55
N THR A 70 18.57 1.57 -3.81
CA THR A 70 18.26 2.80 -4.53
C THR A 70 16.85 2.73 -5.09
N LEU A 71 16.11 3.85 -5.04
CA LEU A 71 14.77 3.92 -5.63
C LEU A 71 14.73 4.94 -6.76
N THR A 72 14.32 4.47 -7.94
CA THR A 72 14.04 5.32 -9.10
C THR A 72 12.54 5.38 -9.33
N GLN A 73 12.02 6.55 -9.67
CA GLN A 73 10.61 6.71 -10.00
C GLN A 73 10.39 6.67 -11.51
N VAL A 74 9.36 5.94 -11.94
CA VAL A 74 8.89 5.92 -13.32
C VAL A 74 7.37 6.18 -13.32
N GLN A 75 6.95 7.22 -14.03
CA GLN A 75 5.52 7.41 -14.32
C GLN A 75 5.15 6.49 -15.48
N LEU A 76 4.09 5.71 -15.31
CA LEU A 76 3.63 4.78 -16.32
C LEU A 76 2.24 5.16 -16.77
N LEU A 77 2.05 5.09 -18.07
CA LEU A 77 0.74 5.10 -18.69
C LEU A 77 0.15 3.69 -18.49
N GLY A 78 -1.02 3.60 -17.88
CA GLY A 78 -1.76 2.35 -17.77
C GLY A 78 -2.13 1.82 -19.16
N GLU A 79 -2.36 0.51 -19.23
CA GLU A 79 -2.64 -0.24 -20.45
C GLU A 79 -3.84 0.32 -21.23
N ASP A 80 -4.83 0.85 -20.52
CA ASP A 80 -6.04 1.44 -21.10
C ASP A 80 -5.91 2.93 -21.49
N ALA A 81 -4.70 3.51 -21.45
CA ALA A 81 -4.41 4.94 -21.65
C ALA A 81 -5.21 5.93 -20.76
N LYS A 82 -6.08 5.42 -19.88
CA LYS A 82 -7.04 6.18 -19.08
C LYS A 82 -6.57 6.40 -17.65
N GLU A 83 -5.67 5.55 -17.15
CA GLU A 83 -5.12 5.64 -15.80
C GLU A 83 -3.60 5.80 -15.84
N THR A 84 -3.09 6.97 -15.47
CA THR A 84 -1.65 7.18 -15.25
C THR A 84 -1.34 6.87 -13.79
N PHE A 85 -0.41 5.95 -13.54
CA PHE A 85 0.04 5.64 -12.19
C PHE A 85 1.55 5.78 -12.05
N ALA A 86 2.00 6.14 -10.85
CA ALA A 86 3.41 6.18 -10.50
C ALA A 86 3.86 4.80 -10.02
N SER A 87 4.92 4.28 -10.62
CA SER A 87 5.62 3.07 -10.19
C SER A 87 7.05 3.41 -9.76
N TYR A 88 7.58 2.63 -8.84
CA TYR A 88 8.90 2.80 -8.27
C TYR A 88 9.72 1.56 -8.57
N THR A 89 10.87 1.76 -9.19
CA THR A 89 11.87 0.74 -9.43
C THR A 89 12.86 0.77 -8.27
N ILE A 90 12.91 -0.31 -7.51
CA ILE A 90 13.87 -0.54 -6.44
C ILE A 90 15.03 -1.32 -7.06
N THR A 91 16.24 -0.78 -6.95
CA THR A 91 17.46 -1.49 -7.32
C THR A 91 18.19 -1.85 -6.03
N LEU A 92 18.25 -3.15 -5.74
CA LEU A 92 19.03 -3.72 -4.66
C LEU A 92 20.37 -4.15 -5.22
N THR A 93 21.48 -3.70 -4.65
CA THR A 93 22.82 -4.08 -5.09
C THR A 93 23.61 -4.68 -3.93
N TRP A 94 24.18 -5.87 -4.14
CA TRP A 94 25.05 -6.59 -3.21
C TRP A 94 26.47 -6.67 -3.75
N GLY A 95 27.47 -6.71 -2.87
CA GLY A 95 28.87 -6.89 -3.24
C GLY A 95 29.64 -5.59 -3.51
N SER A 96 30.91 -5.75 -3.89
CA SER A 96 31.84 -4.64 -4.14
C SER A 96 31.85 -4.23 -5.61
N LYS A 97 32.45 -3.07 -5.94
CA LYS A 97 32.52 -2.52 -7.31
C LYS A 97 33.02 -3.49 -8.40
N LEU A 98 33.77 -4.55 -8.03
CA LEU A 98 34.31 -5.52 -8.99
C LEU A 98 33.38 -6.73 -9.26
N ASP A 99 32.50 -7.08 -8.32
CA ASP A 99 31.60 -8.23 -8.44
C ASP A 99 30.29 -7.89 -7.73
N SER A 100 29.54 -6.98 -8.35
CA SER A 100 28.27 -6.49 -7.83
C SER A 100 27.12 -7.28 -8.41
N HIS A 101 26.32 -7.92 -7.55
CA HIS A 101 25.04 -8.47 -7.94
C HIS A 101 23.95 -7.42 -7.76
N SER A 102 23.01 -7.31 -8.68
CA SER A 102 21.90 -6.38 -8.53
C SER A 102 20.56 -7.01 -8.90
N LYS A 103 19.51 -6.59 -8.20
CA LYS A 103 18.13 -7.01 -8.43
C LYS A 103 17.24 -5.81 -8.57
N LEU A 104 16.42 -5.84 -9.61
CA LEU A 104 15.45 -4.80 -9.93
C LEU A 104 14.05 -5.30 -9.56
N LEU A 105 13.32 -4.51 -8.78
CA LEU A 105 11.95 -4.78 -8.38
C LEU A 105 11.11 -3.57 -8.74
N ARG A 106 9.93 -3.79 -9.32
CA ARG A 106 9.03 -2.69 -9.68
C ARG A 106 7.76 -2.78 -8.86
N LYS A 107 7.47 -1.71 -8.11
CA LYS A 107 6.42 -1.68 -7.08
C LYS A 107 5.61 -0.40 -7.11
N ARG A 108 4.33 -0.47 -6.78
CA ARG A 108 3.43 0.68 -6.61
C ARG A 108 3.46 1.14 -5.15
N TYR A 109 3.17 2.41 -4.87
CA TYR A 109 3.17 2.94 -3.50
C TYR A 109 2.26 2.14 -2.55
N SER A 110 1.11 1.64 -3.04
CA SER A 110 0.19 0.82 -2.26
C SER A 110 0.83 -0.46 -1.71
N GLU A 111 1.77 -1.06 -2.45
CA GLU A 111 2.49 -2.26 -2.01
C GLU A 111 3.44 -1.95 -0.84
N PHE A 112 4.12 -0.79 -0.86
CA PHE A 112 4.92 -0.34 0.28
C PHE A 112 4.06 -0.07 1.51
N ALA A 113 2.86 0.50 1.31
CA ALA A 113 1.91 0.72 2.40
C ALA A 113 1.46 -0.61 3.03
N ALA A 114 1.19 -1.63 2.21
CA ALA A 114 0.88 -2.97 2.69
C ALA A 114 2.06 -3.59 3.45
N LEU A 115 3.28 -3.47 2.91
CA LEU A 115 4.49 -3.96 3.57
C LEU A 115 4.69 -3.34 4.96
N ALA A 116 4.51 -2.03 5.12
CA ALA A 116 4.67 -1.41 6.43
C ALA A 116 3.62 -1.87 7.44
N VAL A 117 2.40 -2.18 7.00
CA VAL A 117 1.38 -2.80 7.87
C VAL A 117 1.80 -4.22 8.26
N ALA A 118 2.27 -5.02 7.30
CA ALA A 118 2.74 -6.37 7.54
C ALA A 118 3.94 -6.41 8.51
N ILE A 119 4.91 -5.52 8.33
CA ILE A 119 6.04 -5.36 9.26
C ILE A 119 5.54 -4.99 10.65
N LYS A 120 4.55 -4.09 10.80
CA LYS A 120 3.98 -3.73 12.10
C LYS A 120 3.28 -4.90 12.79
N THR A 121 2.64 -5.78 12.02
CA THR A 121 1.96 -6.95 12.57
C THR A 121 2.94 -8.05 12.96
N GLU A 122 4.04 -8.21 12.21
CA GLU A 122 5.04 -9.26 12.46
C GLU A 122 6.09 -8.84 13.50
N ALA A 123 6.44 -7.55 13.55
CA ALA A 123 7.38 -7.01 14.53
C ALA A 123 6.72 -6.93 15.91
N LYS A 124 7.04 -7.90 16.77
CA LYS A 124 6.59 -7.92 18.18
C LYS A 124 7.07 -6.70 18.98
N ASP A 125 8.25 -6.16 18.62
CA ASP A 125 8.77 -4.90 19.16
C ASP A 125 8.32 -3.73 18.30
N ARG A 126 7.41 -2.90 18.83
CA ARG A 126 6.89 -1.68 18.18
C ARG A 126 7.96 -0.59 17.91
N ALA A 127 9.21 -0.80 18.34
CA ALA A 127 10.20 0.24 18.47
C ALA A 127 10.97 0.61 17.18
N ALA A 128 10.85 -0.15 16.09
CA ALA A 128 11.75 0.01 14.94
C ALA A 128 11.07 0.12 13.57
N VAL A 129 9.74 0.29 13.48
CA VAL A 129 9.11 0.40 12.16
C VAL A 129 9.36 1.78 11.56
N PRO A 130 10.08 1.86 10.41
CA PRO A 130 10.34 3.13 9.77
C PRO A 130 9.05 3.81 9.29
N ALA A 131 8.97 5.12 9.46
CA ALA A 131 7.79 5.89 9.11
C ALA A 131 7.66 6.00 7.58
N LEU A 132 6.57 5.49 7.02
CA LEU A 132 6.24 5.75 5.63
C LEU A 132 5.88 7.23 5.43
N PRO A 133 6.27 7.85 4.30
CA PRO A 133 5.79 9.18 3.96
C PRO A 133 4.26 9.15 3.83
N SER A 134 3.59 10.13 4.43
CA SER A 134 2.13 10.22 4.49
C SER A 134 1.48 10.21 3.10
N LYS A 135 0.36 9.46 2.98
CA LYS A 135 -0.51 9.50 1.80
C LYS A 135 -1.10 10.91 1.66
N SER A 136 -0.64 11.70 0.69
CA SER A 136 -1.33 12.92 0.26
C SER A 136 -2.45 12.55 -0.72
N LEU A 137 -3.70 12.80 -0.34
CA LEU A 137 -4.90 12.48 -1.13
C LEU A 137 -5.21 13.52 -2.21
N ILE A 138 -4.47 14.65 -2.26
CA ILE A 138 -4.90 15.83 -3.03
C ILE A 138 -3.94 16.18 -4.19
N ARG A 139 -2.73 15.61 -4.26
CA ARG A 139 -1.75 15.90 -5.34
C ARG A 139 -0.91 14.68 -5.75
N LEU A 140 -1.56 13.66 -6.31
CA LEU A 140 -0.94 12.37 -6.65
C LEU A 140 0.07 12.42 -7.81
N LEU A 141 -0.01 13.43 -8.69
CA LEU A 141 0.80 13.52 -9.93
C LEU A 141 1.72 14.75 -9.97
N ASN A 142 1.79 15.55 -8.90
CA ASN A 142 2.72 16.67 -8.88
C ASN A 142 4.16 16.13 -8.77
N PRO A 143 5.09 16.52 -9.68
CA PRO A 143 6.44 15.98 -9.71
C PRO A 143 7.21 16.20 -8.39
N ALA A 144 7.00 17.33 -7.71
CA ALA A 144 7.66 17.61 -6.42
C ALA A 144 7.14 16.69 -5.29
N TYR A 145 5.85 16.34 -5.31
CA TYR A 145 5.27 15.39 -4.34
C TYR A 145 5.73 13.97 -4.60
N LEU A 146 5.84 13.61 -5.88
CA LEU A 146 6.31 12.32 -6.32
C LEU A 146 7.79 12.10 -5.95
N GLU A 147 8.65 13.10 -6.15
CA GLU A 147 10.06 13.04 -5.75
C GLU A 147 10.22 12.97 -4.22
N LYS A 148 9.49 13.80 -3.46
CA LYS A 148 9.48 13.72 -1.99
C LYS A 148 9.02 12.34 -1.50
N ARG A 149 8.03 11.75 -2.17
CA ARG A 149 7.56 10.39 -1.88
C ARG A 149 8.63 9.36 -2.22
N ARG A 150 9.31 9.46 -3.36
CA ARG A 150 10.43 8.60 -3.75
C ARG A 150 11.53 8.59 -2.68
N GLN A 151 11.97 9.77 -2.24
CA GLN A 151 12.98 9.91 -1.18
C GLN A 151 12.52 9.27 0.14
N GLY A 152 11.25 9.48 0.53
CA GLY A 152 10.70 8.85 1.74
C GLY A 152 10.63 7.32 1.63
N LEU A 153 10.29 6.78 0.46
CA LEU A 153 10.29 5.35 0.21
C LEU A 153 11.71 4.76 0.19
N GLU A 154 12.67 5.50 -0.35
CA GLU A 154 14.11 5.14 -0.34
C GLU A 154 14.62 5.03 1.09
N LEU A 155 14.38 6.04 1.91
CA LEU A 155 14.74 6.04 3.33
C LEU A 155 14.06 4.90 4.09
N PHE A 156 12.77 4.67 3.83
CA PHE A 156 12.02 3.56 4.42
C PHE A 156 12.69 2.22 4.10
N MET A 157 12.96 1.94 2.82
CA MET A 157 13.57 0.67 2.41
C MET A 157 14.99 0.53 2.92
N HIS A 158 15.78 1.61 2.95
CA HIS A 158 17.11 1.61 3.55
C HIS A 158 17.04 1.23 5.04
N GLN A 159 16.11 1.80 5.80
CA GLN A 159 15.92 1.47 7.22
C GLN A 159 15.47 0.01 7.41
N VAL A 160 14.56 -0.49 6.57
CA VAL A 160 14.13 -1.90 6.61
C VAL A 160 15.29 -2.84 6.29
N ALA A 161 16.07 -2.53 5.25
CA ALA A 161 17.22 -3.34 4.85
C ALA A 161 18.31 -3.34 5.93
N SER A 162 18.71 -2.17 6.41
CA SER A 162 19.80 -2.01 7.40
C SER A 162 19.54 -2.73 8.73
N ASN A 163 18.28 -2.99 9.10
CA ASN A 163 17.96 -3.67 10.34
C ASN A 163 17.80 -5.18 10.09
N PRO A 164 18.71 -6.05 10.58
CA PRO A 164 18.65 -7.49 10.32
C PRO A 164 17.38 -8.15 10.86
N LYS A 165 16.78 -7.60 11.93
CA LYS A 165 15.51 -8.12 12.47
C LYS A 165 14.34 -7.87 11.52
N LEU A 166 14.34 -6.74 10.81
CA LEU A 166 13.30 -6.40 9.84
C LEU A 166 13.57 -7.06 8.48
N ALA A 167 14.82 -7.05 8.03
CA ALA A 167 15.26 -7.66 6.79
C ALA A 167 14.94 -9.16 6.69
N ASN A 168 14.98 -9.87 7.82
CA ASN A 168 14.69 -11.30 7.90
C ASN A 168 13.20 -11.64 8.00
N LEU A 169 12.31 -10.64 8.10
CA LEU A 169 10.87 -10.88 8.16
C LEU A 169 10.38 -11.52 6.85
N PRO A 170 9.45 -12.50 6.92
CA PRO A 170 8.94 -13.19 5.74
C PRO A 170 8.25 -12.23 4.77
N SER A 171 7.49 -11.26 5.27
CA SER A 171 6.84 -10.24 4.44
C SER A 171 7.84 -9.38 3.66
N VAL A 172 9.00 -9.06 4.26
CA VAL A 172 10.05 -8.26 3.62
C VAL A 172 10.78 -9.06 2.55
N ARG A 173 11.17 -10.31 2.86
CA ARG A 173 11.81 -11.20 1.88
C ARG A 173 10.90 -11.46 0.69
N GLN A 174 9.61 -11.73 0.93
CA GLN A 174 8.62 -11.91 -0.11
C GLN A 174 8.44 -10.66 -0.97
N PHE A 175 8.39 -9.47 -0.36
CA PHE A 175 8.30 -8.20 -1.09
C PHE A 175 9.52 -7.97 -2.00
N CYS A 176 10.71 -8.32 -1.53
CA CYS A 176 11.96 -8.26 -2.31
C CYS A 176 12.17 -9.48 -3.22
N ALA A 177 11.20 -10.40 -3.29
CA ALA A 177 11.27 -11.68 -4.00
C ALA A 177 12.54 -12.50 -3.69
N LEU A 178 13.09 -12.36 -2.49
CA LEU A 178 14.27 -13.10 -2.05
C LEU A 178 13.87 -14.54 -1.67
N PRO A 179 14.74 -15.53 -1.91
CA PRO A 179 14.54 -16.90 -1.40
C PRO A 179 14.53 -16.92 0.12
#